data_AF-A0A5S3XLJ4-F1
#
_entry.id   AF-A0A5S3XLJ4-F1
#
_cell.length_a   1.000
_cell.length_b   1.000
_cell.length_c   1.000
_cell.angle_alpha   90.00
_cell.angle_beta   90.00
_cell.angle_gamma   90.00
#
_symmetry.space_group_name_H-M   'P 1'
#
loop_
_entity.id
_entity.type
_entity.pdbx_description
1 polymer ?
#
loop_
_entity_poly.entity_id
_entity_poly.type
_entity_poly.pdbx_seq_one_letter_code
_entity_poly.pdbx_strand_id
1 'polypeptide(L)' 'MSYEQLKLKNQLCHRLYMASNGITRRYRPHLEALDLTYPQYVVMMALWEQDNI' A
#
# COMPACT_ATOMS: atom_id res chain seq x y z
N MET A 1 -34.87 -5.83 -0.41
CA MET A 1 -34.21 -5.91 0.91
C MET A 1 -32.98 -5.00 0.87
N SER A 2 -32.88 -3.99 1.74
CA SER A 2 -31.67 -3.13 1.83
C SER A 2 -30.68 -3.76 2.80
N TYR A 3 -29.48 -4.07 2.34
CA TYR A 3 -28.41 -4.62 3.17
C TYR A 3 -27.53 -3.48 3.70
N GLU A 4 -27.92 -2.88 4.82
CA GLU A 4 -27.19 -1.78 5.46
C GLU A 4 -25.73 -2.14 5.76
N GLN A 5 -25.46 -3.40 6.10
CA GLN A 5 -24.11 -3.90 6.38
C GLN A 5 -23.20 -3.92 5.16
N LEU A 6 -23.73 -3.83 3.93
CA LEU A 6 -22.95 -3.80 2.68
C LEU A 6 -22.63 -2.36 2.23
N LYS A 7 -23.12 -1.33 2.93
CA LYS A 7 -22.79 0.07 2.60
C LYS A 7 -21.29 0.32 2.77
N LEU A 8 -20.72 1.08 1.84
CA LEU A 8 -19.28 1.40 1.78
C LEU A 8 -18.73 1.95 3.10
N LYS A 9 -19.48 2.85 3.75
CA LYS A 9 -19.11 3.46 5.04
C LYS A 9 -18.95 2.43 6.17
N ASN A 10 -19.60 1.28 6.05
CA ASN A 10 -19.57 0.18 7.02
C ASN A 10 -18.52 -0.88 6.68
N GLN A 11 -17.84 -0.76 5.52
CA GLN A 11 -16.82 -1.72 5.11
C GLN A 11 -15.45 -1.38 5.69
N LEU A 12 -14.94 -2.22 6.57
CA LEU A 12 -13.56 -2.13 7.04
C LEU A 12 -12.57 -2.34 5.88
N CYS A 13 -12.85 -3.29 4.99
CA CYS A 13 -11.99 -3.57 3.83
C CYS A 13 -11.78 -2.34 2.94
N HIS A 14 -12.82 -1.52 2.74
CA HIS A 14 -12.70 -0.28 1.98
C HIS A 14 -11.80 0.74 2.66
N ARG A 15 -11.93 0.91 3.99
CA ARG A 15 -11.06 1.81 4.75
C ARG A 15 -9.59 1.36 4.71
N LEU A 16 -9.34 0.06 4.83
CA LEU A 16 -8.00 -0.52 4.72
C LEU A 16 -7.42 -0.34 3.31
N TYR A 17 -8.22 -0.54 2.26
CA TYR A 17 -7.80 -0.31 0.87
C TYR A 17 -7.42 1.17 0.64
N MET A 18 -8.24 2.11 1.13
CA MET A 18 -7.91 3.53 1.04
C MET A 18 -6.64 3.89 1.80
N ALA A 19 -6.44 3.34 2.99
CA ALA A 19 -5.21 3.55 3.77
C ALA A 19 -3.97 3.00 3.04
N SER A 20 -4.05 1.78 2.51
CA SER A 20 -2.99 1.15 1.73
C SER A 20 -2.63 1.99 0.49
N ASN A 21 -3.62 2.45 -0.27
CA ASN A 21 -3.40 3.35 -1.41
C ASN A 21 -2.78 4.69 -0.99
N GLY A 22 -3.17 5.21 0.17
CA GLY A 22 -2.58 6.42 0.75
C GLY A 22 -1.09 6.25 1.03
N ILE A 23 -0.70 5.11 1.62
CA ILE A 23 0.71 4.75 1.84
C ILE A 23 1.44 4.66 0.50
N THR A 24 0.93 3.91 -0.47
CA THR A 24 1.57 3.78 -1.79
C THR A 24 1.77 5.14 -2.48
N ARG A 25 0.78 6.04 -2.46
CA ARG A 25 0.93 7.40 -3.02
C ARG A 25 1.96 8.24 -2.27
N ARG A 26 2.03 8.09 -0.94
CA ARG A 26 2.97 8.86 -0.11
C ARG A 26 4.43 8.49 -0.40
N TYR A 27 4.69 7.23 -0.74
CA TYR A 27 6.03 6.71 -1.05
C TYR A 27 6.47 6.99 -2.49
N ARG A 28 5.54 7.16 -3.44
CA ARG A 28 5.87 7.41 -4.85
C ARG A 28 6.98 8.45 -5.11
N PRO A 29 6.92 9.69 -4.61
CA PRO A 29 7.96 10.69 -4.91
C PRO A 29 9.33 10.31 -4.36
N HIS A 30 9.39 9.50 -3.30
CA HIS A 30 10.66 9.03 -2.74
C HIS A 30 11.25 7.89 -3.57
N LEU A 31 10.39 7.03 -4.11
CA LEU A 31 10.80 5.89 -4.93
C LEU A 31 11.12 6.28 -6.38
N GLU A 32 10.61 7.42 -6.87
CA GLU A 32 10.97 7.97 -8.18
C GLU A 32 12.48 8.22 -8.31
N ALA A 33 13.15 8.66 -7.25
CA ALA A 33 14.60 8.85 -7.24
C ALA A 33 15.40 7.54 -7.37
N LEU A 34 14.77 6.41 -7.04
CA LEU A 34 15.36 5.07 -7.10
C LEU A 34 14.88 4.28 -8.32
N ASP A 35 14.02 4.86 -9.16
CA ASP A 35 13.32 4.18 -10.26
C ASP A 35 12.57 2.91 -9.81
N LEU A 36 11.94 2.98 -8.62
CA LEU A 36 11.19 1.87 -8.04
C LEU A 36 9.69 2.13 -7.97
N THR A 37 8.91 1.08 -8.20
CA THR A 37 7.51 1.02 -7.78
C THR A 37 7.38 0.56 -6.33
N TYR A 38 6.24 0.81 -5.68
CA TYR A 38 6.01 0.37 -4.29
C TYR A 38 6.14 -1.15 -4.10
N PRO A 39 5.61 -2.02 -5.00
CA PRO A 39 5.85 -3.46 -4.88
C PRO A 39 7.32 -3.86 -5.05
N GLN A 40 8.03 -3.24 -6.00
CA GLN A 40 9.47 -3.48 -6.15
C GLN A 40 10.24 -3.04 -4.90
N TYR A 41 9.88 -1.91 -4.29
CA TYR A 41 10.46 -1.47 -3.02
C TYR A 41 10.26 -2.50 -1.90
N VAL A 42 9.11 -3.17 -1.82
CA VAL A 42 8.90 -4.25 -0.84
C VAL A 42 9.82 -5.44 -1.08
N VAL A 43 10.02 -5.82 -2.35
CA VAL A 43 10.99 -6.87 -2.71
C VAL A 43 12.41 -6.44 -2.33
N MET A 44 12.80 -5.19 -2.64
CA MET A 44 14.11 -4.66 -2.29
C MET A 44 14.33 -4.63 -0.78
N MET A 45 13.33 -4.28 0.03
CA MET A 45 13.44 -4.35 1.50
C MET A 45 13.80 -5.75 1.98
N ALA A 46 13.18 -6.79 1.42
CA ALA A 46 13.48 -8.18 1.79
C ALA A 46 14.88 -8.63 1.32
N LEU A 47 15.33 -8.16 0.16
CA LEU A 47 16.68 -8.46 -0.35
C LEU A 47 17.76 -7.73 0.47
N TRP A 48 17.58 -6.43 0.74
CA TRP A 48 18.51 -5.62 1.53
C TRP A 48 18.67 -6.15 2.96
N GLU A 49 17.59 -6.64 3.58
CA GLU A 49 17.64 -7.29 4.89
C GLU A 49 18.56 -8.52 4.89
N GLN A 50 18.58 -9.31 3.81
CA GLN A 50 19.44 -10.50 3.69
C GLN A 50 20.89 -10.13 3.33
N ASP A 51 21.09 -9.13 2.49
CA ASP A 51 22.40 -8.69 2.03
C ASP A 51 23.15 -7.79 3.04
N ASN A 52 22.53 -7.46 4.18
CA ASN A 52 23.01 -6.50 5.19
C ASN A 52 23.30 -5.10 4.60
N ILE A 53 22.45 -4.67 3.67
CA ILE A 53 22.49 -3.34 3.06
C ILE A 53 21.57 -2.39 3.82
#